data_AF-A0A9D5FKR2-F1
#
_entry.id   AF-A0A9D5FKR2-F1
#
_cell.length_a   1.000
_cell.length_b   1.000
_cell.length_c   1.000
_cell.angle_alpha   90.00
_cell.angle_beta   90.00
_cell.angle_gamma   90.00
#
_symmetry.space_group_name_H-M   'P 1'
#
loop_
_entity.id
_entity.type
_entity.pdbx_description
1 polymer ?
#
loop_
_entity_poly.entity_id
_entity_poly.type
_entity_poly.pdbx_seq_one_letter_code
_entity_poly.pdbx_strand_id
1 'polypeptide(L)'
;MMINRLYVACLLLMVASGALRADPSAGTNFYFVQITDTHWGSREGLEVTKRVVELVNNLPFKVEFVAHTGDITADQISNTNIVSEGLRSMS
;
A
#
# COMPACT_ATOMS: atom_id res chain seq x y z
N MET A 1 -20.89 -8.23 -52.61
CA MET A 1 -20.04 -8.93 -51.62
C MET A 1 -18.81 -8.14 -51.12
N MET A 2 -18.35 -7.07 -51.81
CA MET A 2 -17.21 -6.26 -51.34
C MET A 2 -17.54 -5.33 -50.15
N ILE A 3 -18.74 -4.74 -50.14
CA ILE A 3 -19.17 -3.77 -49.13
C ILE A 3 -19.22 -4.39 -47.72
N ASN A 4 -19.74 -5.63 -47.58
CA ASN A 4 -19.79 -6.32 -46.29
C ASN A 4 -18.39 -6.66 -45.73
N ARG A 5 -17.41 -6.90 -46.60
CA ARG A 5 -16.03 -7.19 -46.17
C ARG A 5 -15.33 -5.92 -45.64
N LEU A 6 -15.65 -4.76 -46.20
CA LEU A 6 -15.11 -3.48 -45.76
C LEU A 6 -15.66 -3.08 -44.37
N TYR A 7 -16.96 -3.26 -44.13
CA TYR A 7 -17.55 -3.00 -42.82
C TYR A 7 -17.00 -3.93 -41.73
N VAL A 8 -16.80 -5.20 -42.04
CA VAL A 8 -16.19 -6.16 -41.11
C VAL A 8 -14.74 -5.78 -40.82
N ALA A 9 -13.96 -5.36 -41.83
CA ALA A 9 -12.59 -4.89 -41.63
C ALA A 9 -12.53 -3.61 -40.76
N CYS A 10 -13.40 -2.64 -41.00
CA CYS A 10 -13.48 -1.42 -40.18
C CYS A 10 -13.91 -1.73 -38.74
N LEU A 11 -14.87 -2.64 -38.54
CA LEU A 11 -15.30 -3.09 -37.22
C LEU A 11 -14.16 -3.77 -36.46
N LEU A 12 -13.41 -4.66 -37.13
CA LEU A 12 -12.23 -5.33 -36.55
C LEU A 12 -11.12 -4.34 -36.20
N LEU A 13 -10.87 -3.33 -37.03
CA LEU A 13 -9.88 -2.28 -36.76
C LEU A 13 -10.28 -1.40 -35.56
N MET A 14 -11.57 -1.07 -35.40
CA MET A 14 -12.05 -0.31 -34.23
C MET A 14 -11.94 -1.12 -32.93
N VAL A 15 -12.25 -2.42 -32.97
CA VAL A 15 -12.11 -3.32 -31.81
C VAL A 15 -10.64 -3.52 -31.43
N ALA A 16 -9.74 -3.69 -32.42
CA ALA A 16 -8.30 -3.83 -32.18
C ALA A 16 -7.66 -2.54 -31.60
N SER A 17 -8.17 -1.37 -31.97
CA SER A 17 -7.68 -0.08 -31.47
C SER A 17 -8.00 0.15 -29.99
N GLY A 18 -9.13 -0.39 -29.51
CA GLY A 18 -9.52 -0.33 -28.09
C GLY A 18 -8.72 -1.29 -27.20
N ALA A 19 -8.28 -2.43 -27.74
CA ALA A 19 -7.52 -3.44 -27.02
C ALA A 19 -6.02 -3.11 -26.86
N LEU A 20 -5.49 -2.14 -27.62
CA LEU A 20 -4.07 -1.75 -27.59
C LEU A 20 -3.77 -0.53 -26.71
N ARG A 21 -4.72 -0.05 -25.90
CA ARG A 21 -4.39 0.89 -24.83
C ARG A 21 -3.69 0.14 -23.72
N ALA A 22 -2.36 0.21 -23.72
CA ALA A 22 -1.57 -0.12 -22.54
C ALA A 22 -2.15 0.66 -21.36
N ASP A 23 -2.50 -0.05 -20.30
CA ASP A 23 -2.90 0.57 -19.06
C ASP A 23 -1.76 1.50 -18.61
N PRO A 24 -1.99 2.80 -18.39
CA PRO A 24 -0.97 3.67 -17.80
C PRO A 24 -0.46 3.13 -16.45
N SER A 25 -1.22 2.25 -15.80
CA SER A 25 -0.84 1.52 -14.59
C SER A 25 0.07 0.30 -14.84
N ALA A 26 0.38 -0.04 -16.10
CA ALA A 26 1.33 -1.11 -16.44
C ALA A 26 2.80 -0.79 -16.07
N GLY A 27 3.04 0.32 -15.35
CA GLY A 27 4.25 0.52 -14.58
C GLY A 27 4.24 -0.29 -13.28
N THR A 28 5.39 -0.50 -12.67
CA THR A 28 5.48 -1.15 -11.34
C THR A 28 4.57 -0.43 -10.34
N ASN A 29 3.55 -1.11 -9.83
CA ASN A 29 2.68 -0.56 -8.79
C ASN A 29 3.52 -0.11 -7.59
N PHE A 30 3.21 1.06 -7.03
CA PHE A 30 3.88 1.63 -5.88
C PHE A 30 2.96 1.58 -4.67
N TYR A 31 3.34 0.81 -3.65
CA TYR A 31 2.57 0.69 -2.42
C TYR A 31 3.41 1.17 -1.23
N PHE A 32 2.77 1.93 -0.34
CA PHE A 32 3.29 2.26 0.97
C PHE A 32 2.16 2.12 1.99
N VAL A 33 2.52 1.91 3.26
CA VAL A 33 1.55 1.88 4.35
C VAL A 33 1.71 3.13 5.19
N GLN A 34 0.61 3.76 5.59
CA GLN A 34 0.61 4.82 6.58
C GLN A 34 0.00 4.32 7.89
N ILE A 35 0.69 4.54 9.00
CA ILE A 35 0.22 4.24 10.35
C ILE A 35 0.36 5.49 11.23
N THR A 36 -0.52 5.64 12.20
CA THR A 36 -0.53 6.80 13.11
C THR A 36 -1.05 6.37 14.47
N ASP A 37 -0.84 7.18 15.50
CA ASP A 37 -1.53 7.07 16.79
C ASP A 37 -1.30 5.72 17.50
N THR A 38 -0.08 5.19 17.43
CA THR A 38 0.27 3.95 18.14
C THR A 38 0.38 4.13 19.64
N HIS A 39 0.57 5.36 20.13
CA HIS A 39 0.55 5.71 21.56
C HIS A 39 1.36 4.75 22.44
N TRP A 40 2.62 4.46 22.08
CA TRP A 40 3.53 3.64 22.88
C TRP A 40 3.64 4.15 24.31
N GLY A 41 3.66 3.22 25.26
CA GLY A 41 3.57 3.52 26.69
C GLY A 41 2.14 3.65 27.22
N SER A 42 1.11 3.62 26.35
CA SER A 42 -0.28 3.39 26.77
C SER A 42 -0.53 1.90 27.03
N ARG A 43 -1.68 1.59 27.65
CA ARG A 43 -2.06 0.21 28.03
C ARG A 43 -2.06 -0.76 26.85
N GLU A 44 -2.41 -0.31 25.65
CA GLU A 44 -2.61 -1.17 24.47
C GLU A 44 -1.73 -0.78 23.28
N GLY A 45 -1.08 0.38 23.30
CA GLY A 45 -0.38 0.93 22.14
C GLY A 45 0.71 0.01 21.57
N LEU A 46 1.42 -0.71 22.44
CA LEU A 46 2.44 -1.67 22.02
C LEU A 46 1.83 -2.91 21.34
N GLU A 47 0.73 -3.44 21.88
CA GLU A 47 0.04 -4.60 21.31
C GLU A 47 -0.61 -4.26 19.96
N VAL A 48 -1.18 -3.05 19.85
CA VAL A 48 -1.66 -2.51 18.56
C VAL A 48 -0.52 -2.42 17.55
N THR A 49 0.64 -1.92 17.98
CA THR A 49 1.82 -1.81 17.11
C THR A 49 2.24 -3.16 16.55
N LYS A 50 2.38 -4.18 17.41
CA LYS A 50 2.75 -5.55 16.99
C LYS A 50 1.75 -6.11 15.97
N ARG A 51 0.46 -5.95 16.24
CA ARG A 51 -0.60 -6.41 15.31
C ARG A 51 -0.53 -5.70 13.96
N VAL A 52 -0.25 -4.39 13.95
CA VAL A 52 -0.11 -3.62 12.71
C VAL A 52 1.10 -4.11 11.92
N VAL A 53 2.24 -4.34 12.57
CA VAL A 53 3.44 -4.88 11.92
C VAL A 53 3.17 -6.25 11.31
N GLU A 54 2.50 -7.15 12.04
CA GLU A 54 2.08 -8.45 11.52
C GLU A 54 1.18 -8.31 10.28
N LEU A 55 0.22 -7.40 10.28
CA LEU A 55 -0.67 -7.17 9.14
C LEU A 55 0.09 -6.63 7.92
N VAL A 56 1.00 -5.68 8.12
CA VAL A 56 1.83 -5.11 7.05
C VAL A 56 2.72 -6.16 6.42
N ASN A 57 3.36 -7.01 7.23
CA ASN A 57 4.23 -8.09 6.77
C ASN A 57 3.49 -9.17 5.96
N ASN A 58 2.17 -9.28 6.12
CA ASN A 58 1.34 -10.27 5.43
C ASN A 58 0.56 -9.70 4.22
N LEU A 59 0.85 -8.46 3.80
CA LEU A 59 0.20 -7.88 2.61
C LEU A 59 0.63 -8.63 1.33
N PRO A 60 -0.27 -8.86 0.37
CA PRO A 60 0.02 -9.64 -0.85
C PRO A 60 0.79 -8.84 -1.92
N PHE A 61 1.30 -7.67 -1.56
CA PHE A 61 2.04 -6.77 -2.45
C PHE A 61 3.26 -6.20 -1.74
N LYS A 62 4.28 -5.86 -2.52
CA LYS A 62 5.51 -5.24 -2.01
C LYS A 62 5.20 -3.83 -1.50
N VAL A 63 5.34 -3.62 -0.21
CA VAL A 63 5.33 -2.30 0.43
C VAL A 63 6.75 -1.72 0.34
N GLU A 64 6.89 -0.53 -0.23
CA GLU A 64 8.19 0.14 -0.36
C GLU A 64 8.65 0.75 0.95
N PHE A 65 7.72 1.29 1.74
CA PHE A 65 7.97 1.78 3.09
C PHE A 65 6.69 1.88 3.92
N VAL A 66 6.88 2.05 5.23
CA VAL A 66 5.83 2.40 6.19
C VAL A 66 6.09 3.82 6.69
N ALA A 67 5.12 4.71 6.53
CA ALA A 67 5.15 6.07 7.09
C ALA A 67 4.40 6.08 8.43
N HIS A 68 5.11 6.41 9.51
CA HIS A 68 4.52 6.57 10.85
C HIS A 68 4.38 8.05 11.20
N THR A 69 3.16 8.59 11.11
CA THR A 69 2.96 10.03 10.89
C THR A 69 2.65 10.86 12.14
N GLY A 70 2.40 10.25 13.29
CA GLY A 70 2.00 11.00 14.48
C GLY A 70 1.76 10.12 15.69
N ASP A 71 1.76 10.74 16.87
CA ASP A 71 1.39 10.17 18.17
C ASP A 71 1.96 8.76 18.40
N ILE A 72 3.26 8.66 18.14
CA ILE A 72 4.05 7.43 18.26
C ILE A 72 4.08 6.98 19.73
N THR A 73 4.37 7.90 20.65
CA THR A 73 4.35 7.70 22.10
C THR A 73 3.17 8.46 22.70
N ALA A 74 2.54 7.95 23.76
CA ALA A 74 1.42 8.63 24.42
C ALA A 74 1.82 9.99 25.03
N ASP A 75 2.59 9.98 26.12
CA ASP A 75 3.04 11.21 26.80
C ASP A 75 4.55 11.22 27.09
N GLN A 76 5.27 10.14 26.72
CA GLN A 76 6.59 9.82 27.26
C GLN A 76 7.68 9.73 26.18
N ILE A 77 7.74 10.71 25.27
CA ILE A 77 8.70 10.71 24.15
C ILE A 77 10.17 10.66 24.60
N SER A 78 10.49 11.19 25.78
CA SER A 78 11.84 11.17 26.36
C SER A 78 12.14 9.92 27.19
N ASN A 79 11.17 9.03 27.39
CA ASN A 79 11.40 7.78 28.12
C ASN A 79 12.04 6.75 27.19
N THR A 80 13.36 6.57 27.33
CA THR A 80 14.15 5.67 26.49
C THR A 80 13.68 4.23 26.55
N ASN A 81 13.07 3.78 27.65
CA ASN A 81 12.56 2.41 27.75
C ASN A 81 11.37 2.19 26.82
N ILE A 82 10.40 3.12 26.83
CA ILE A 82 9.21 3.07 25.97
C ILE A 82 9.60 3.17 24.49
N VAL A 83 10.49 4.11 24.16
CA VAL A 83 10.96 4.27 22.78
C VAL A 83 11.69 3.02 22.31
N SER A 84 12.59 2.47 23.13
CA SER A 84 13.36 1.27 22.76
C SER A 84 12.46 0.04 22.64
N GLU A 85 11.44 -0.08 23.48
CA GLU A 85 10.47 -1.17 23.40
C GLU A 85 9.58 -1.07 22.15
N GLY A 86 9.10 0.13 21.82
CA GLY A 86 8.37 0.40 20.59
C GLY A 86 9.19 0.09 19.34
N LEU A 87 10.44 0.57 19.29
CA LEU A 87 11.36 0.28 18.18
C LEU A 87 11.66 -1.21 18.02
N ARG A 88 11.82 -1.97 19.11
CA ARG A 88 11.97 -3.43 19.05
C ARG A 88 10.73 -4.16 18.53
N SER A 89 9.55 -3.53 18.60
CA SER A 89 8.32 -4.11 18.08
C SER A 89 8.08 -3.79 16.60
N MET A 90 8.93 -2.96 15.98
CA MET A 90 8.85 -2.53 14.58
C MET A 90 9.71 -3.36 13.63
N SER A 91 10.30 -4.46 14.11
CA SER A 91 11.09 -5.42 13.33
C SER A 91 10.32 -6.72 13.11
#